data_AF-A0A9E2YLT1-F1
#
_entry.id   AF-A0A9E2YLT1-F1
#
_cell.length_a   1.000
_cell.length_b   1.000
_cell.length_c   1.000
_cell.angle_alpha   90.00
_cell.angle_beta   90.00
_cell.angle_gamma   90.00
#
_symmetry.space_group_name_H-M   'P 1'
#
loop_
_entity.id
_entity.type
_entity.pdbx_description
1 polymer ?
#
loop_
_entity_poly.entity_id
_entity_poly.type
_entity_poly.pdbx_seq_one_letter_code
_entity_poly.pdbx_strand_id
1 'polypeptide(L)'
;MSPASNPFPTRSARRSSNLKFNIADYACQLVTDFLVEGGRIERMEFHSPGDLSALPQKVVINATGYGARALWNDNSIVPVRGQIAWLIPQPEVNYGVMYRNVYVLGRRDGIVVQDLGRGDMEGYGNENETPDRAAAESAVSVAGQLFSRMT
;
A
#
# COMPACT_ATOMS: atom_id res chain seq x y z
N MET A 1 -13.44 -24.45 4.74
CA MET A 1 -12.48 -25.55 5.00
C MET A 1 -13.03 -26.38 6.15
N SER A 2 -12.99 -27.70 6.06
CA SER A 2 -13.25 -28.53 7.25
C SER A 2 -12.15 -28.24 8.30
N PRO A 3 -12.42 -28.37 9.61
CA PRO A 3 -11.42 -28.09 10.65
C PRO A 3 -10.08 -28.82 10.45
N ALA A 4 -10.09 -30.03 9.88
CA ALA A 4 -8.90 -30.82 9.56
C ALA A 4 -8.04 -30.27 8.40
N SER A 5 -8.52 -29.26 7.67
CA SER A 5 -7.81 -28.62 6.54
C SER A 5 -7.40 -27.17 6.82
N ASN A 6 -7.65 -26.68 8.04
CA ASN A 6 -7.21 -25.36 8.48
C ASN A 6 -5.79 -25.48 9.08
N PRO A 7 -4.74 -24.95 8.44
CA PRO A 7 -3.40 -25.01 8.99
C PRO A 7 -3.19 -24.01 10.13
N PHE A 8 -4.14 -23.09 10.35
CA PHE A 8 -4.05 -22.09 11.40
C PHE A 8 -4.68 -22.58 12.71
N PRO A 9 -4.15 -22.15 13.87
CA PRO A 9 -4.65 -22.50 15.21
C PRO A 9 -5.92 -21.74 15.58
N THR A 10 -6.91 -21.72 14.68
CA THR A 10 -8.19 -21.02 14.82
C THR A 10 -9.35 -21.98 14.54
N ARG A 11 -10.53 -21.67 15.10
CA ARG A 11 -11.74 -22.49 14.90
C ARG A 11 -12.11 -22.63 13.42
N SER A 12 -11.87 -21.59 12.62
CA SER A 12 -12.15 -21.57 11.19
C SER A 12 -11.22 -20.61 10.46
N ALA A 13 -11.07 -20.84 9.15
CA ALA A 13 -10.43 -19.95 8.21
C ALA A 13 -11.24 -19.90 6.90
N ARG A 14 -11.27 -18.73 6.28
CA ARG A 14 -11.82 -18.54 4.93
C ARG A 14 -10.66 -18.38 3.96
N ARG A 15 -10.76 -19.04 2.81
CA ARG A 15 -9.81 -18.90 1.70
C ARG A 15 -10.53 -18.29 0.50
N SER A 16 -9.86 -17.37 -0.15
CA SER A 16 -10.22 -16.84 -1.47
C SER A 16 -8.97 -16.70 -2.32
N SER A 17 -9.14 -16.72 -3.63
CA SER A 17 -8.08 -16.39 -4.58
C SER A 17 -8.16 -14.91 -4.91
N ASN A 18 -7.04 -14.20 -4.82
CA ASN A 18 -6.92 -12.78 -5.13
C ASN A 18 -5.66 -12.54 -5.97
N LEU A 19 -5.68 -11.50 -6.80
CA LEU A 19 -4.49 -11.03 -7.48
C LEU A 19 -3.66 -10.17 -6.53
N LYS A 20 -2.34 -10.34 -6.62
CA LYS A 20 -1.36 -9.52 -5.92
C LYS A 20 -0.36 -9.05 -6.97
N PHE A 21 -0.02 -7.77 -6.96
CA PHE A 21 1.05 -7.24 -7.79
C PHE A 21 2.10 -6.58 -6.90
N ASN A 22 3.34 -6.63 -7.35
CA ASN A 22 4.42 -5.87 -6.74
C ASN A 22 4.38 -4.45 -7.32
N ILE A 23 4.23 -3.45 -6.45
CA ILE A 23 4.12 -2.04 -6.86
C ILE A 23 5.38 -1.58 -7.60
N ALA A 24 6.57 -1.96 -7.12
CA ALA A 24 7.82 -1.53 -7.74
C ALA A 24 8.00 -2.15 -9.13
N ASP A 25 7.79 -3.46 -9.25
CA ASP A 25 7.91 -4.16 -10.53
C ASP A 25 6.87 -3.65 -11.55
N TYR A 26 5.63 -3.43 -11.10
CA TYR A 26 4.56 -2.94 -11.96
C TYR A 26 4.80 -1.49 -12.40
N ALA A 27 5.27 -0.63 -11.50
CA ALA A 27 5.64 0.75 -11.85
C ALA A 27 6.78 0.78 -12.87
N CYS A 28 7.82 -0.05 -12.69
CA CYS A 28 8.90 -0.19 -13.67
C CYS A 28 8.36 -0.61 -15.04
N GLN A 29 7.47 -1.61 -15.09
CA GLN A 29 6.86 -2.05 -16.35
C GLN A 29 6.09 -0.91 -17.03
N LEU A 30 5.20 -0.23 -16.30
CA LEU A 30 4.42 0.89 -16.86
C LEU A 30 5.30 2.03 -17.37
N VAL A 31 6.38 2.36 -16.66
CA VAL A 31 7.36 3.36 -17.10
C VAL A 31 8.11 2.90 -18.35
N THR A 32 8.55 1.64 -18.40
CA THR A 32 9.20 1.08 -19.58
C THR A 32 8.27 1.14 -20.80
N ASP A 33 7.03 0.69 -20.65
CA ASP A 33 6.05 0.70 -21.74
C ASP A 33 5.81 2.15 -22.23
N PHE A 34 5.63 3.10 -21.30
CA PHE A 34 5.48 4.52 -21.64
C PHE A 34 6.67 5.08 -22.44
N LEU A 35 7.91 4.76 -22.04
CA LEU A 35 9.11 5.25 -22.71
C LEU A 35 9.32 4.59 -24.08
N VAL A 36 9.03 3.30 -24.21
CA VAL A 36 9.12 2.55 -25.49
C VAL A 36 8.13 3.10 -26.52
N GLU A 37 6.94 3.51 -26.07
CA GLU A 37 5.92 4.16 -26.90
C GLU A 37 6.22 5.65 -27.18
N GLY A 38 7.43 6.13 -26.88
CA GLY A 38 7.90 7.48 -27.18
C GLY A 38 7.54 8.54 -26.15
N GLY A 39 7.02 8.14 -24.99
CA GLY A 39 6.80 9.01 -23.84
C GLY A 39 8.10 9.62 -23.31
N ARG A 40 8.00 10.78 -22.66
CA ARG A 40 9.13 11.48 -22.05
C ARG A 40 8.81 11.80 -20.59
N ILE A 41 9.80 11.63 -19.72
CA ILE A 41 9.71 11.99 -18.31
C ILE A 41 10.58 13.21 -18.07
N GLU A 42 9.95 14.30 -17.62
CA GLU A 42 10.63 15.56 -17.30
C GLU A 42 10.30 15.91 -15.85
N ARG A 43 11.31 16.35 -15.09
CA ARG A 43 11.12 16.83 -13.71
C ARG A 43 10.74 18.30 -13.77
N MET A 44 9.57 18.62 -13.23
CA MET A 44 9.05 19.96 -13.13
C MET A 44 8.23 20.05 -11.84
N GLU A 45 8.25 21.21 -11.20
CA GLU A 45 7.48 21.49 -10.00
C GLU A 45 6.50 22.63 -10.30
N PHE A 46 5.27 22.48 -9.82
CA PHE A 46 4.21 23.47 -9.95
C PHE A 46 3.74 23.85 -8.55
N HIS A 47 3.76 25.14 -8.24
CA HIS A 47 3.30 25.71 -6.97
C HIS A 47 1.89 26.27 -7.09
N SER A 48 1.43 26.59 -8.30
CA SER A 48 0.10 27.13 -8.57
C SER A 48 -0.49 26.61 -9.88
N PRO A 49 -1.82 26.69 -10.08
CA PRO A 49 -2.45 26.33 -11.36
C PRO A 49 -1.92 27.16 -12.54
N GLY A 50 -1.49 28.40 -12.28
CA GLY A 50 -0.97 29.30 -13.31
C GLY A 50 0.32 28.79 -13.94
N ASP A 51 1.11 28.01 -13.20
CA ASP A 51 2.40 27.50 -13.66
C ASP A 51 2.24 26.53 -14.85
N LEU A 52 1.04 25.94 -15.02
CA LEU A 52 0.71 25.10 -16.17
C LEU A 52 0.77 25.84 -17.50
N SER A 53 0.69 27.18 -17.52
CA SER A 53 0.85 27.95 -18.76
C SER A 53 2.26 27.88 -19.35
N ALA A 54 3.24 27.42 -18.57
CA ALA A 54 4.60 27.16 -19.06
C ALA A 54 4.69 25.90 -19.94
N LEU A 55 3.68 25.02 -19.89
CA LEU A 55 3.66 23.79 -20.67
C LEU A 55 3.29 24.06 -22.14
N PRO A 56 4.07 23.56 -23.11
CA PRO A 56 3.70 23.65 -24.53
C PRO A 56 2.56 22.68 -24.92
N GLN A 57 2.23 21.72 -24.06
CA GLN A 57 1.19 20.72 -24.34
C GLN A 57 -0.21 21.31 -24.24
N LYS A 58 -1.08 20.94 -25.18
CA LYS A 58 -2.46 21.46 -25.27
C LYS A 58 -3.44 20.85 -24.26
N VAL A 59 -3.10 19.68 -23.72
CA VAL A 59 -3.94 18.90 -22.81
C VAL A 59 -3.09 18.50 -21.62
N VAL A 60 -3.62 18.71 -20.43
CA VAL A 60 -3.01 18.31 -19.16
C VAL A 60 -3.93 17.30 -18.48
N ILE A 61 -3.38 16.15 -18.11
CA ILE A 61 -4.07 15.17 -17.26
C ILE A 61 -3.53 15.36 -15.83
N ASN A 62 -4.37 15.87 -14.93
CA ASN A 62 -3.99 16.09 -13.53
C ASN A 62 -4.10 14.78 -12.72
N ALA A 63 -2.96 14.13 -12.45
CA ALA A 63 -2.86 12.90 -11.67
C ALA A 63 -1.99 13.08 -10.40
N THR A 64 -2.10 14.23 -9.73
CA THR A 64 -1.24 14.65 -8.60
C THR A 64 -1.61 14.04 -7.24
N GLY A 65 -2.70 13.28 -7.16
CA GLY A 65 -3.14 12.63 -5.93
C GLY A 65 -3.34 13.63 -4.78
N TYR A 66 -2.72 13.37 -3.63
CA TYR A 66 -2.80 14.27 -2.47
C TYR A 66 -2.27 15.69 -2.75
N GLY A 67 -1.33 15.83 -3.70
CA GLY A 67 -0.78 17.12 -4.10
C GLY A 67 -1.80 18.10 -4.68
N ALA A 68 -2.96 17.61 -5.15
CA ALA A 68 -4.03 18.47 -5.65
C ALA A 68 -4.60 19.40 -4.57
N ARG A 69 -4.53 19.01 -3.29
CA ARG A 69 -4.89 19.88 -2.16
C ARG A 69 -4.09 21.18 -2.17
N ALA A 70 -2.78 21.09 -2.38
CA ALA A 70 -1.89 22.26 -2.45
C ALA A 70 -1.98 22.97 -3.81
N LEU A 71 -1.93 22.21 -4.92
CA LEU A 71 -1.87 22.78 -6.26
C LEU A 71 -3.18 23.48 -6.67
N TRP A 72 -4.34 22.95 -6.29
CA TRP A 72 -5.65 23.44 -6.72
C TRP A 72 -6.47 24.07 -5.59
N ASN A 73 -5.92 24.18 -4.39
CA ASN A 73 -6.67 24.50 -3.16
C ASN A 73 -7.88 23.59 -2.94
N ASP A 74 -7.80 22.33 -3.39
CA ASP A 74 -8.87 21.36 -3.23
C ASP A 74 -8.89 20.81 -1.79
N ASN A 75 -9.56 21.54 -0.92
CA ASN A 75 -9.70 21.18 0.49
C ASN A 75 -10.61 19.98 0.73
N SER A 76 -11.30 19.46 -0.30
CA SER A 76 -12.12 18.25 -0.19
C SER A 76 -11.28 16.98 -0.12
N ILE A 77 -10.02 17.04 -0.57
CA ILE A 77 -9.05 15.97 -0.46
C ILE A 77 -8.45 15.99 0.95
N VAL A 78 -8.76 14.96 1.74
CA VAL A 78 -8.28 14.78 3.11
C VAL A 78 -7.47 13.48 3.18
N PRO A 79 -6.26 13.48 3.76
CA PRO A 79 -5.45 12.27 3.82
C PRO A 79 -6.05 11.27 4.81
N VAL A 80 -5.79 9.99 4.57
CA VAL A 80 -6.00 8.93 5.55
C VAL A 80 -4.67 8.22 5.75
N ARG A 81 -4.08 8.39 6.94
CA ARG A 81 -2.76 7.84 7.24
C ARG A 81 -2.83 6.32 7.42
N GLY A 82 -2.20 5.59 6.50
CA GLY A 82 -1.88 4.18 6.66
C GLY A 82 -0.41 3.95 6.98
N GLN A 83 -0.10 2.94 7.79
CA GLN A 83 1.28 2.52 8.05
C GLN A 83 1.43 1.02 7.84
N ILE A 84 2.54 0.63 7.21
CA ILE A 84 2.93 -0.76 7.04
C ILE A 84 4.30 -1.02 7.64
N ALA A 85 4.48 -2.19 8.23
CA ALA A 85 5.78 -2.74 8.57
C ALA A 85 6.27 -3.64 7.43
N TRP A 86 7.59 -3.69 7.25
CA TRP A 86 8.27 -4.52 6.26
C TRP A 86 9.13 -5.55 6.96
N LEU A 87 8.91 -6.82 6.64
CA LEU A 87 9.78 -7.92 7.04
C LEU A 87 10.53 -8.45 5.80
N ILE A 88 11.62 -9.18 6.04
CA ILE A 88 12.40 -9.81 4.97
C ILE A 88 11.53 -10.74 4.10
N PRO A 89 11.76 -10.79 2.78
CA PRO A 89 11.01 -11.67 1.89
C PRO A 89 11.27 -13.15 2.22
N GLN A 90 10.22 -13.97 2.03
CA GLN A 90 10.29 -15.43 2.09
C GLN A 90 9.66 -15.97 0.79
N PRO A 91 10.47 -16.48 -0.17
CA PRO A 91 10.00 -16.91 -1.49
C PRO A 91 8.86 -17.94 -1.46
N GLU A 92 8.81 -18.77 -0.42
CA GLU A 92 7.79 -19.77 -0.18
C GLU A 92 6.44 -19.18 0.27
N VAL A 93 6.42 -17.94 0.78
CA VAL A 93 5.20 -17.26 1.26
C VAL A 93 4.53 -16.52 0.11
N ASN A 94 3.69 -17.25 -0.62
CA ASN A 94 2.97 -16.74 -1.79
C ASN A 94 1.50 -16.32 -1.52
N TYR A 95 1.06 -16.29 -0.26
CA TYR A 95 -0.31 -15.95 0.14
C TYR A 95 -0.38 -14.65 0.95
N GLY A 96 -1.60 -14.25 1.34
CA GLY A 96 -1.83 -13.23 2.35
C GLY A 96 -2.76 -13.80 3.42
N VAL A 97 -2.65 -13.30 4.65
CA VAL A 97 -3.50 -13.70 5.77
C VAL A 97 -3.99 -12.47 6.51
N MET A 98 -5.26 -12.50 6.90
CA MET A 98 -5.84 -11.49 7.77
C MET A 98 -6.17 -12.15 9.10
N TYR A 99 -5.63 -11.62 10.19
CA TYR A 99 -5.81 -12.16 11.54
C TYR A 99 -5.85 -11.03 12.57
N ARG A 100 -6.94 -10.94 13.34
CA ARG A 100 -7.15 -9.91 14.37
C ARG A 100 -6.85 -8.49 13.86
N ASN A 101 -7.45 -8.14 12.72
CA ASN A 101 -7.27 -6.87 12.00
C ASN A 101 -5.86 -6.61 11.45
N VAL A 102 -4.90 -7.54 11.63
CA VAL A 102 -3.60 -7.44 10.97
C VAL A 102 -3.64 -8.19 9.64
N TYR A 103 -3.31 -7.48 8.57
CA TYR A 103 -3.10 -8.05 7.24
C TYR A 103 -1.61 -8.29 7.01
N VAL A 104 -1.27 -9.53 6.66
CA VAL A 104 0.08 -9.95 6.28
C VAL A 104 0.05 -10.35 4.82
N LEU A 105 0.96 -9.79 4.03
CA LEU A 105 1.02 -10.02 2.60
C LEU A 105 2.43 -10.39 2.17
N GLY A 106 2.63 -11.65 1.76
CA GLY A 106 3.86 -12.08 1.12
C GLY A 106 4.00 -11.50 -0.28
N ARG A 107 5.12 -10.80 -0.52
CA ARG A 107 5.56 -10.29 -1.81
C ARG A 107 7.01 -10.74 -2.07
N ARG A 108 7.45 -10.59 -3.32
CA ARG A 108 8.82 -10.96 -3.73
C ARG A 108 9.89 -10.07 -3.09
N ASP A 109 9.54 -8.81 -2.82
CA ASP A 109 10.41 -7.78 -2.27
C ASP A 109 10.35 -7.70 -0.73
N GLY A 110 9.35 -8.32 -0.11
CA GLY A 110 9.21 -8.35 1.35
C GLY A 110 7.87 -8.91 1.81
N ILE A 111 7.71 -9.03 3.13
CA ILE A 111 6.40 -9.32 3.72
C ILE A 111 5.86 -8.04 4.33
N VAL A 112 4.72 -7.59 3.82
CA VAL A 112 4.02 -6.40 4.31
C VAL A 112 3.12 -6.81 5.47
N VAL A 113 3.20 -6.09 6.59
CA VAL A 113 2.32 -6.26 7.75
C VAL A 113 1.63 -4.94 8.03
N GLN A 114 0.32 -4.94 8.08
CA GLN A 114 -0.48 -3.74 8.29
C GLN A 114 -1.55 -4.00 9.34
N ASP A 115 -1.66 -3.13 10.33
CA ASP A 115 -2.87 -3.04 11.15
C ASP A 115 -3.93 -2.26 10.36
N LEU A 116 -5.09 -2.89 10.14
CA LEU A 116 -6.24 -2.28 9.48
C LEU A 116 -7.09 -1.46 10.46
N GLY A 117 -6.75 -1.51 11.75
CA GLY A 117 -7.35 -0.66 12.76
C GLY A 117 -8.85 -0.93 12.94
N ARG A 118 -9.62 0.17 13.03
CA ARG A 118 -11.09 0.20 13.16
C ARG A 118 -11.79 0.36 11.80
N GLY A 119 -11.05 0.34 10.70
CA GLY A 119 -11.55 0.44 9.34
C GLY A 119 -10.76 1.45 8.48
N ASP A 120 -11.18 1.58 7.23
CA ASP A 120 -10.45 2.32 6.19
C ASP A 120 -10.28 3.82 6.46
N MET A 121 -10.98 4.38 7.46
CA MET A 121 -10.90 5.79 7.87
C MET A 121 -10.00 6.03 9.08
N GLU A 122 -9.33 4.99 9.58
CA GLU A 122 -8.33 5.17 10.63
C GLU A 122 -7.17 6.03 10.12
N GLY A 123 -6.89 7.14 10.81
CA GLY A 123 -5.91 8.13 10.37
C GLY A 123 -6.48 9.23 9.47
N TYR A 124 -7.80 9.38 9.37
CA TYR A 124 -8.42 10.51 8.65
C TYR A 124 -7.91 11.87 9.17
N GLY A 125 -7.50 12.72 8.25
CA GLY A 125 -6.96 14.06 8.54
C GLY A 125 -5.58 14.04 9.20
N ASN A 126 -4.95 12.87 9.34
CA ASN A 126 -3.61 12.78 9.90
C ASN A 126 -2.55 12.93 8.79
N GLU A 127 -1.85 14.05 8.82
CA GLU A 127 -0.78 14.40 7.86
C GLU A 127 0.61 13.93 8.33
N ASN A 128 0.73 13.27 9.49
CA ASN A 128 2.03 12.89 10.04
C ASN A 128 2.65 11.71 9.27
N GLU A 129 3.71 11.98 8.52
CA GLU A 129 4.47 10.96 7.78
C GLU A 129 5.49 10.19 8.64
N THR A 130 5.68 10.58 9.90
CA THR A 130 6.64 9.92 10.80
C THR A 130 6.18 8.49 11.12
N PRO A 131 7.02 7.46 10.91
CA PRO A 131 6.69 6.10 11.29
C PRO A 131 6.55 5.92 12.80
N ASP A 132 5.52 5.19 13.22
CA ASP A 132 5.32 4.75 14.60
C ASP A 132 5.87 3.32 14.76
N ARG A 133 7.06 3.21 15.34
CA ARG A 133 7.72 1.92 15.55
C ARG A 133 6.94 1.00 16.49
N ALA A 134 6.33 1.55 17.55
CA ALA A 134 5.59 0.73 18.52
C ALA A 134 4.34 0.12 17.87
N ALA A 135 3.65 0.88 17.03
CA ALA A 135 2.53 0.37 16.24
C ALA A 135 2.98 -0.75 15.27
N ALA A 136 4.11 -0.56 14.60
CA ALA A 136 4.68 -1.58 13.70
C ALA A 136 5.02 -2.89 14.45
N GLU A 137 5.72 -2.79 15.58
CA GLU A 137 6.08 -3.95 16.40
C GLU A 137 4.85 -4.67 16.97
N SER A 138 3.81 -3.92 17.37
CA SER A 138 2.53 -4.47 17.80
C SER A 138 1.86 -5.31 16.72
N ALA A 139 1.76 -4.77 15.50
CA ALA A 139 1.17 -5.48 14.36
C ALA A 139 1.95 -6.76 14.02
N VAL A 140 3.29 -6.70 14.02
CA VAL A 140 4.16 -7.87 13.80
C VAL A 140 3.97 -8.91 14.90
N SER A 141 3.84 -8.49 16.16
CA SER A 141 3.58 -9.40 17.29
C SER A 141 2.26 -10.16 17.14
N VAL A 142 1.18 -9.49 16.69
CA VAL A 142 -0.11 -10.14 16.39
C VAL A 142 0.03 -11.18 15.28
N ALA A 143 0.76 -10.87 14.21
CA ALA A 143 1.08 -11.84 13.16
C ALA A 143 1.86 -13.04 13.72
N GLY A 144 2.90 -12.79 14.55
CA GLY A 144 3.71 -13.83 15.18
C GLY A 144 2.91 -14.80 16.08
N GLN A 145 1.88 -14.31 16.77
CA GLN A 145 0.97 -15.17 17.56
C GLN A 145 0.23 -16.21 16.70
N LEU A 146 -0.05 -15.91 15.43
CA LEU A 146 -0.69 -16.85 14.52
C LEU A 146 0.26 -17.97 14.12
N PHE A 147 1.48 -17.61 13.72
CA PHE A 147 2.46 -18.54 13.16
C PHE A 147 3.20 -19.37 14.23
N SER A 148 3.42 -18.82 15.42
CA SER A 148 4.07 -19.55 16.54
C SER A 148 3.30 -20.79 17.03
N ARG A 149 2.03 -20.90 16.67
CA ARG A 149 1.12 -21.97 17.07
C ARG A 149 0.69 -22.86 15.89
N MET A 150 1.35 -22.66 14.74
CA MET A 150 1.14 -23.45 13.53
C MET A 150 1.91 -24.78 13.69
N THR A 151 1.18 -25.89 13.63
CA THR A 151 1.73 -27.27 13.68
C THR A 151 1.80 -27.88 12.31
#